data_AF-A0A0L0NAC7-F1
#
_entry.id   AF-A0A0L0NAC7-F1
#
_cell.length_a   1.000
_cell.length_b   1.000
_cell.length_c   1.000
_cell.angle_alpha   90.00
_cell.angle_beta   90.00
_cell.angle_gamma   90.00
#
_symmetry.space_group_name_H-M   'P 1'
#
loop_
_entity.id
_entity.type
_entity.pdbx_description
1 polymer ?
#
loop_
_entity_poly.entity_id
_entity_poly.type
_entity_poly.pdbx_seq_one_letter_code
_entity_poly.pdbx_strand_id
1 'polypeptide(L)'
;MTGELMTQEEAVSVLLAYVFSGAIGSPKGKGVGYALMKATPTTFSWSAALEELEACYAHYSIPKISPPKLIFLSEAELAEAILAATGHHLASSTRFTDGALSISYKATVQENLDLAYVVQLRYRGCVASMYALMTLISKTIDCRILPVPPVYPIPGEKKRQEVTGMGRQITRLIPGVMASSVYLRLSHEERLTFVRAMALAFQACWRIQLPEHHPIGELIADEIDGWIVLRIGPDRQYGLGGPFTSVRDYLRAYIRSSLIALEK
;
A
#
# COMPACT_ATOMS: atom_id res chain seq x y z
N MET A 1 -40.47 0.09 4.80
CA MET A 1 -39.93 -0.06 3.43
C MET A 1 -38.64 -0.84 3.52
N THR A 2 -38.68 -2.14 3.25
CA THR A 2 -37.49 -2.98 3.05
C THR A 2 -36.92 -2.62 1.68
N GLY A 3 -36.05 -1.62 1.63
CA GLY A 3 -35.33 -1.29 0.39
C GLY A 3 -34.56 -2.53 -0.05
N GLU A 4 -34.74 -2.95 -1.30
CA GLU A 4 -33.95 -4.03 -1.90
C GLU A 4 -32.47 -3.73 -1.65
N LEU A 5 -31.78 -4.71 -1.07
CA LEU A 5 -30.36 -4.61 -0.79
C LEU A 5 -29.64 -4.66 -2.13
N MET A 6 -29.12 -3.51 -2.55
CA MET A 6 -28.26 -3.37 -3.70
C MET A 6 -27.14 -4.41 -3.66
N THR A 7 -26.96 -5.15 -4.75
CA THR A 7 -25.86 -6.09 -4.91
C THR A 7 -24.52 -5.34 -5.02
N GLN A 8 -23.41 -6.05 -4.80
CA GLN A 8 -22.08 -5.44 -4.92
C GLN A 8 -21.82 -4.90 -6.34
N GLU A 9 -22.31 -5.57 -7.38
CA GLU A 9 -22.14 -5.17 -8.78
C GLU A 9 -22.94 -3.89 -9.11
N GLU A 10 -24.17 -3.79 -8.59
CA GLU A 10 -24.96 -2.56 -8.70
C GLU A 10 -24.29 -1.41 -7.95
N ALA A 11 -23.73 -1.68 -6.76
CA ALA A 11 -22.98 -0.68 -6.00
C ALA A 11 -21.72 -0.19 -6.74
N VAL A 12 -20.99 -1.11 -7.41
CA VAL A 12 -19.85 -0.75 -8.28
C VAL A 12 -20.31 0.09 -9.46
N SER A 13 -21.42 -0.29 -10.11
CA SER A 13 -21.94 0.44 -11.27
C SER A 13 -22.34 1.87 -10.89
N VAL A 14 -23.01 2.05 -9.75
CA VAL A 14 -23.34 3.36 -9.20
C VAL A 14 -22.10 4.15 -8.83
N LEU A 15 -21.11 3.51 -8.21
CA LEU A 15 -19.81 4.13 -7.89
C LEU A 15 -19.12 4.66 -9.15
N LEU A 16 -19.02 3.84 -10.20
CA LEU A 16 -18.38 4.24 -11.46
C LEU A 16 -19.16 5.37 -12.14
N ALA A 17 -20.50 5.27 -12.22
CA ALA A 17 -21.34 6.33 -12.76
C ALA A 17 -21.14 7.65 -12.01
N TYR A 18 -21.03 7.60 -10.67
CA TYR A 18 -20.76 8.76 -9.84
C TYR A 18 -19.36 9.34 -10.11
N VAL A 19 -18.33 8.50 -10.19
CA VAL A 19 -16.95 8.96 -10.49
C VAL A 19 -16.87 9.62 -11.87
N PHE A 20 -17.47 9.00 -12.89
CA PHE A 20 -17.47 9.51 -14.26
C PHE A 20 -18.42 10.69 -14.48
N SER A 21 -19.29 11.01 -13.52
CA SER A 21 -20.11 12.23 -13.58
C SER A 21 -19.30 13.52 -13.44
N GLY A 22 -18.02 13.41 -13.05
CA GLY A 22 -17.16 14.56 -12.75
C GLY A 22 -17.23 15.04 -11.30
N ALA A 23 -18.04 14.36 -10.46
CA ALA A 23 -18.24 14.73 -9.06
C ALA A 23 -16.96 14.70 -8.20
N ILE A 24 -15.91 14.00 -8.63
CA ILE A 24 -14.60 13.96 -7.96
C ILE A 24 -13.45 14.59 -8.77
N GLY A 25 -13.80 15.39 -9.79
CA GLY A 25 -12.87 16.00 -10.73
C GLY A 25 -13.10 15.54 -12.17
N SER A 26 -12.43 16.20 -13.12
CA SER A 26 -12.57 15.86 -14.55
C SER A 26 -12.09 14.43 -14.85
N PRO A 27 -12.95 13.54 -15.37
CA PRO A 27 -12.56 12.17 -15.74
C PRO A 27 -11.86 12.10 -17.10
N LYS A 28 -11.76 13.22 -17.84
CA LYS A 28 -11.26 13.21 -19.22
C LYS A 28 -9.81 12.74 -19.27
N GLY A 29 -9.58 11.61 -19.95
CA GLY A 29 -8.25 11.02 -20.13
C GLY A 29 -7.68 10.32 -18.89
N LYS A 30 -8.51 10.05 -17.87
CA LYS A 30 -8.09 9.41 -16.61
C LYS A 30 -8.68 8.01 -16.47
N GLY A 31 -7.92 7.11 -15.84
CA GLY A 31 -8.40 5.82 -15.34
C GLY A 31 -9.14 5.96 -14.01
N VAL A 32 -9.84 4.90 -13.59
CA VAL A 32 -10.45 4.84 -12.24
C VAL A 32 -9.94 3.59 -11.53
N GLY A 33 -9.07 3.80 -10.55
CA GLY A 33 -8.73 2.78 -9.56
C GLY A 33 -9.77 2.81 -8.46
N TYR A 34 -10.42 1.69 -8.17
CA TYR A 34 -11.37 1.61 -7.06
C TYR A 34 -11.26 0.30 -6.33
N ALA A 35 -11.73 0.32 -5.08
CA ALA A 35 -11.50 -0.80 -4.21
C ALA A 35 -12.41 -0.83 -2.97
N LEU A 36 -12.92 -2.01 -2.65
CA LEU A 36 -13.82 -2.25 -1.53
C LEU A 36 -13.09 -2.16 -0.18
N MET A 37 -13.45 -1.19 0.65
CA MET A 37 -12.89 -0.93 1.98
C MET A 37 -13.55 -1.82 3.04
N LYS A 38 -14.88 -1.93 3.00
CA LYS A 38 -15.68 -2.73 3.93
C LYS A 38 -16.92 -3.25 3.22
N ALA A 39 -17.27 -4.50 3.46
CA ALA A 39 -18.56 -5.07 3.09
C ALA A 39 -19.23 -5.68 4.32
N THR A 40 -20.52 -5.42 4.45
CA THR A 40 -21.44 -6.15 5.32
C THR A 40 -22.59 -6.66 4.44
N PRO A 41 -23.48 -7.53 4.95
CA PRO A 41 -24.64 -7.99 4.18
C PRO A 41 -25.53 -6.85 3.65
N THR A 42 -25.43 -5.64 4.20
CA THR A 42 -26.32 -4.51 3.86
C THR A 42 -25.59 -3.22 3.48
N THR A 43 -24.27 -3.17 3.57
CA THR A 43 -23.50 -1.93 3.31
C THR A 43 -22.15 -2.22 2.69
N PHE A 44 -21.78 -1.39 1.72
CA PHE A 44 -20.44 -1.39 1.13
C PHE A 44 -19.81 -0.01 1.34
N SER A 45 -18.51 0.01 1.60
CA SER A 45 -17.71 1.23 1.49
C SER A 45 -16.57 1.02 0.53
N TRP A 46 -16.30 2.02 -0.29
CA TRP A 46 -15.30 1.96 -1.37
C TRP A 46 -14.31 3.10 -1.22
N SER A 47 -13.07 2.85 -1.64
CA SER A 47 -12.12 3.88 -2.04
C SER A 47 -12.11 3.99 -3.56
N ALA A 48 -12.19 5.19 -4.11
CA ALA A 48 -11.96 5.42 -5.54
C ALA A 48 -10.90 6.52 -5.73
N ALA A 49 -10.10 6.38 -6.80
CA ALA A 49 -9.11 7.35 -7.24
C ALA A 49 -9.15 7.51 -8.76
N LEU A 50 -9.12 8.78 -9.20
CA LEU A 50 -8.84 9.10 -10.59
C LEU A 50 -7.34 8.94 -10.84
N GLU A 51 -6.99 8.16 -11.85
CA GLU A 51 -5.61 7.89 -12.24
C GLU A 51 -5.27 8.74 -13.46
N GLU A 52 -4.36 9.70 -13.30
CA GLU A 52 -3.72 10.31 -14.47
C GLU A 52 -2.72 9.34 -15.07
N LEU A 53 -2.67 9.25 -16.40
CA LEU A 53 -1.68 8.45 -17.14
C LEU A 53 -0.22 8.78 -16.73
N GLU A 54 0.02 9.97 -16.14
CA GLU A 54 1.35 10.45 -15.74
C GLU A 54 1.47 11.01 -14.30
N ALA A 55 0.54 10.63 -13.39
CA ALA A 55 0.57 10.83 -11.91
C ALA A 55 -0.21 11.99 -11.28
N CYS A 56 -1.30 11.62 -10.59
CA CYS A 56 -1.77 12.11 -9.28
C CYS A 56 -3.05 11.34 -8.92
N TYR A 57 -3.21 10.92 -7.66
CA TYR A 57 -4.34 10.09 -7.21
C TYR A 57 -5.10 10.79 -6.07
N ALA A 58 -6.37 11.15 -6.28
CA ALA A 58 -7.22 11.64 -5.21
C ALA A 58 -8.09 10.49 -4.67
N HIS A 59 -7.95 10.15 -3.39
CA HIS A 59 -8.64 9.01 -2.75
C HIS A 59 -9.91 9.42 -2.03
N TYR A 60 -11.01 8.72 -2.29
CA TYR A 60 -12.32 9.06 -1.77
C TYR A 60 -13.05 7.90 -1.11
N SER A 61 -13.60 8.09 0.10
CA SER A 61 -14.48 7.10 0.75
C SER A 61 -15.96 7.35 0.44
N ILE A 62 -16.69 6.30 0.05
CA ILE A 62 -18.14 6.34 -0.20
C ILE A 62 -18.83 5.31 0.72
N PRO A 63 -19.28 5.71 1.92
CA PRO A 63 -19.86 4.80 2.92
C PRO A 63 -21.33 4.42 2.66
N LYS A 64 -22.03 5.22 1.84
CA LYS A 64 -23.37 5.11 1.22
C LYS A 64 -23.34 6.04 -0.01
N ILE A 65 -24.25 5.97 -0.99
CA ILE A 65 -24.29 6.96 -2.10
C ILE A 65 -24.43 8.37 -1.48
N SER A 66 -23.29 9.02 -1.35
CA SER A 66 -23.10 10.27 -0.61
C SER A 66 -21.85 10.91 -1.20
N PRO A 67 -21.70 12.24 -1.07
CA PRO A 67 -20.53 12.91 -1.61
C PRO A 67 -19.25 12.26 -1.07
N PRO A 68 -18.36 11.83 -1.96
CA PRO A 68 -17.12 11.19 -1.59
C PRO A 68 -16.31 12.12 -0.70
N LYS A 69 -15.84 11.57 0.42
CA LYS A 69 -14.96 12.30 1.32
C LYS A 69 -13.53 11.95 1.00
N LEU A 70 -12.71 12.97 0.80
CA LEU A 70 -11.27 12.81 0.69
C LEU A 70 -10.79 12.00 1.90
N ILE A 71 -10.06 10.91 1.66
CA ILE A 71 -9.40 10.19 2.73
C ILE A 71 -8.18 11.02 3.12
N PHE A 72 -8.09 11.36 4.40
CA PHE A 72 -6.93 12.04 4.96
C PHE A 72 -6.72 11.58 6.41
N LEU A 73 -5.47 11.63 6.87
CA LEU A 73 -5.15 11.57 8.28
C LEU A 73 -5.24 12.97 8.86
N SER A 74 -6.03 13.15 9.91
CA SER A 74 -6.05 14.40 10.66
C SER A 74 -4.71 14.63 11.36
N GLU A 75 -4.42 15.89 11.71
CA GLU A 75 -3.21 16.24 12.46
C GLU A 75 -3.15 15.51 13.81
N ALA A 76 -4.30 15.37 14.48
CA ALA A 76 -4.42 14.60 15.72
C ALA A 76 -4.08 13.11 15.51
N GLU A 77 -4.58 12.47 14.45
CA GLU A 77 -4.24 11.07 14.14
C GLU A 77 -2.77 10.88 13.77
N LEU A 78 -2.15 11.88 13.11
CA LEU A 78 -0.72 11.88 12.80
C LEU A 78 0.11 12.03 14.07
N ALA A 79 -0.26 12.97 14.94
CA ALA A 79 0.42 13.22 16.20
C ALA A 79 0.35 11.99 17.11
N GLU A 80 -0.82 11.38 17.25
CA GLU A 80 -1.02 10.14 18.01
C GLU A 80 -0.14 9.01 17.46
N ALA A 81 -0.16 8.80 16.13
CA ALA A 81 0.60 7.72 15.50
C ALA A 81 2.11 7.89 15.67
N ILE A 82 2.63 9.11 15.50
CA ILE A 82 4.06 9.41 15.66
C ILE A 82 4.49 9.25 17.11
N LEU A 83 3.72 9.80 18.05
CA LEU A 83 4.01 9.70 19.47
C LEU A 83 4.04 8.24 19.91
N ALA A 84 3.03 7.45 19.52
CA ALA A 84 2.93 6.04 19.88
C ALA A 84 4.06 5.17 19.29
N ALA A 85 4.53 5.48 18.07
CA ALA A 85 5.54 4.68 17.39
C ALA A 85 6.99 5.11 17.69
N THR A 86 7.21 6.38 18.02
CA THR A 86 8.56 6.96 18.09
C THR A 86 8.86 7.67 19.41
N GLY A 87 7.83 8.01 20.21
CA GLY A 87 7.96 8.84 21.39
C GLY A 87 8.12 10.34 21.12
N HIS A 88 8.08 10.76 19.85
CA HIS A 88 8.24 12.16 19.44
C HIS A 88 6.92 12.89 19.25
N HIS A 89 6.95 14.22 19.41
CA HIS A 89 5.80 15.10 19.22
C HIS A 89 5.80 15.68 17.81
N LEU A 90 4.64 15.63 17.15
CA LEU A 90 4.45 16.26 15.85
C LEU A 90 4.68 17.77 15.94
N ALA A 91 5.54 18.31 15.08
CA ALA A 91 5.75 19.76 14.92
C ALA A 91 4.96 20.31 13.74
N SER A 92 5.04 19.65 12.59
CA SER A 92 4.22 19.98 11.41
C SER A 92 4.07 18.79 10.49
N SER A 93 2.99 18.77 9.70
CA SER A 93 2.77 17.74 8.69
C SER A 93 2.36 18.35 7.35
N THR A 94 2.71 17.67 6.25
CA THR A 94 2.31 18.07 4.90
C THR A 94 2.08 16.84 4.05
N ARG A 95 0.91 16.74 3.41
CA ARG A 95 0.64 15.72 2.38
C ARG A 95 1.49 16.05 1.16
N PHE A 96 2.31 15.11 0.69
CA PHE A 96 3.27 15.41 -0.38
C PHE A 96 3.21 14.46 -1.59
N THR A 97 2.75 13.22 -1.44
CA THR A 97 2.61 12.31 -2.58
C THR A 97 1.51 11.29 -2.35
N ASP A 98 0.61 11.18 -3.32
CA ASP A 98 -0.41 10.15 -3.38
C ASP A 98 -0.02 9.13 -4.44
N GLY A 99 -0.05 7.86 -4.06
CA GLY A 99 0.08 6.73 -4.97
C GLY A 99 -1.26 6.03 -5.16
N ALA A 100 -1.31 5.09 -6.11
CA ALA A 100 -2.52 4.34 -6.45
C ALA A 100 -3.18 3.63 -5.26
N LEU A 101 -2.40 3.27 -4.23
CA LEU A 101 -2.88 2.55 -3.04
C LEU A 101 -2.41 3.18 -1.73
N SER A 102 -1.94 4.43 -1.76
CA SER A 102 -1.42 5.08 -0.56
C SER A 102 -1.46 6.60 -0.59
N ILE A 103 -1.60 7.21 0.58
CA ILE A 103 -1.49 8.65 0.80
C ILE A 103 -0.28 8.90 1.70
N SER A 104 0.67 9.74 1.28
CA SER A 104 1.91 9.97 2.04
C SER A 104 1.97 11.39 2.60
N TYR A 105 2.28 11.45 3.90
CA TYR A 105 2.53 12.67 4.66
C TYR A 105 3.99 12.73 5.04
N LYS A 106 4.61 13.90 4.88
CA LYS A 106 5.87 14.24 5.53
C LYS A 106 5.52 14.85 6.88
N ALA A 107 6.08 14.30 7.95
CA ALA A 107 5.91 14.81 9.30
C ALA A 107 7.26 15.20 9.89
N THR A 108 7.35 16.38 10.48
CA THR A 108 8.50 16.85 11.26
C THR A 108 8.17 16.78 12.73
N VAL A 109 9.18 16.67 13.59
CA VAL A 109 8.99 16.51 15.03
C VAL A 109 9.69 17.62 15.82
N GLN A 110 9.22 17.85 17.04
CA GLN A 110 9.68 18.96 17.89
C GLN A 110 11.08 18.69 18.45
N GLU A 111 11.42 17.42 18.68
CA GLU A 111 12.64 16.99 19.35
C GLU A 111 13.88 17.15 18.47
N ASN A 112 13.73 17.08 17.14
CA ASN A 112 14.85 17.16 16.20
C ASN A 112 14.42 17.69 14.83
N LEU A 113 14.93 18.87 14.48
CA LEU A 113 14.60 19.56 13.22
C LEU A 113 15.16 18.85 11.98
N ASP A 114 16.20 18.04 12.12
CA ASP A 114 16.79 17.23 11.04
C ASP A 114 16.07 15.88 10.88
N LEU A 115 15.11 15.58 11.76
CA LEU A 115 14.35 14.35 11.72
C LEU A 115 12.97 14.59 11.12
N ALA A 116 12.68 13.81 10.08
CA ALA A 116 11.37 13.76 9.48
C ALA A 116 10.95 12.30 9.26
N TYR A 117 9.65 12.09 9.29
CA TYR A 117 9.00 10.82 9.03
C TYR A 117 8.15 10.91 7.76
N VAL A 118 8.00 9.76 7.12
CA VAL A 118 6.96 9.54 6.12
C VAL A 118 5.88 8.70 6.80
N VAL A 119 4.68 9.27 6.93
CA VAL A 119 3.49 8.54 7.38
C VAL A 119 2.66 8.22 6.15
N GLN A 120 2.50 6.94 5.85
CA GLN A 120 1.74 6.46 4.71
C GLN A 120 0.45 5.81 5.19
N LEU A 121 -0.68 6.33 4.73
CA LEU A 121 -1.93 5.61 4.81
C LEU A 121 -1.96 4.60 3.67
N ARG A 122 -1.95 3.31 4.01
CA ARG A 122 -1.89 2.19 3.08
C ARG A 122 -3.26 1.56 2.96
N TYR A 123 -3.74 1.47 1.72
CA TYR A 123 -4.92 0.72 1.38
C TYR A 123 -4.54 -0.69 0.93
N ARG A 124 -5.26 -1.72 1.41
CA ARG A 124 -5.06 -3.16 1.12
C ARG A 124 -3.71 -3.80 1.48
N GLY A 125 -2.64 -3.03 1.70
CA GLY A 125 -1.35 -3.58 2.11
C GLY A 125 -1.32 -3.96 3.59
N CYS A 126 -0.89 -5.16 3.95
CA CYS A 126 -0.73 -5.56 5.34
C CYS A 126 0.46 -4.81 5.98
N VAL A 127 0.18 -3.75 6.74
CA VAL A 127 1.24 -2.88 7.29
C VAL A 127 2.14 -3.64 8.27
N ALA A 128 1.56 -4.52 9.08
CA ALA A 128 2.32 -5.39 9.98
C ALA A 128 3.32 -6.28 9.20
N SER A 129 2.88 -6.84 8.07
CA SER A 129 3.75 -7.62 7.18
C SER A 129 4.88 -6.79 6.61
N MET A 130 4.59 -5.56 6.16
CA MET A 130 5.62 -4.65 5.66
C MET A 130 6.66 -4.32 6.73
N TYR A 131 6.25 -4.06 7.97
CA TYR A 131 7.17 -3.82 9.07
C TYR A 131 8.05 -5.03 9.37
N ALA A 132 7.46 -6.22 9.45
CA ALA A 132 8.19 -7.46 9.68
C ALA A 132 9.20 -7.71 8.53
N LEU A 133 8.79 -7.57 7.26
CA LEU A 133 9.68 -7.75 6.11
C LEU A 133 10.85 -6.76 6.12
N MET A 134 10.58 -5.47 6.37
CA MET A 134 11.63 -4.45 6.42
C MET A 134 12.58 -4.68 7.60
N THR A 135 12.07 -5.17 8.73
CA THR A 135 12.89 -5.57 9.89
C THR A 135 13.75 -6.80 9.58
N LEU A 136 13.21 -7.77 8.84
CA LEU A 136 13.99 -8.93 8.40
C LEU A 136 15.14 -8.49 7.49
N ILE A 137 14.86 -7.65 6.50
CA ILE A 137 15.87 -7.13 5.58
C ILE A 137 16.96 -6.38 6.35
N SER A 138 16.60 -5.47 7.26
CA SER A 138 17.58 -4.69 8.02
C SER A 138 18.45 -5.53 8.95
N LYS A 139 17.94 -6.67 9.43
CA LYS A 139 18.69 -7.62 10.27
C LYS A 139 19.57 -8.58 9.47
N THR A 140 19.18 -8.93 8.24
CA THR A 140 19.81 -10.03 7.48
C THR A 140 20.69 -9.57 6.33
N ILE A 141 20.50 -8.35 5.83
CA ILE A 141 21.25 -7.80 4.69
C ILE A 141 22.03 -6.57 5.15
N ASP A 142 23.31 -6.49 4.74
CA ASP A 142 24.15 -5.32 4.99
C ASP A 142 23.49 -4.05 4.42
N CYS A 143 23.28 -3.05 5.28
CA CYS A 143 22.62 -1.79 4.91
C CYS A 143 23.38 -0.99 3.85
N ARG A 144 24.67 -1.29 3.62
CA ARG A 144 25.47 -0.71 2.53
C ARG A 144 25.15 -1.34 1.18
N ILE A 145 24.58 -2.54 1.17
CA ILE A 145 24.18 -3.27 -0.05
C ILE A 145 22.72 -3.00 -0.38
N LEU A 146 21.82 -3.15 0.60
CA LEU A 146 20.38 -2.90 0.43
C LEU A 146 19.89 -1.98 1.55
N PRO A 147 20.01 -0.65 1.39
CA PRO A 147 19.51 0.29 2.37
C PRO A 147 17.97 0.27 2.37
N VAL A 148 17.39 0.00 3.53
CA VAL A 148 15.96 0.17 3.79
C VAL A 148 15.76 1.27 4.83
N PRO A 149 14.74 2.14 4.69
CA PRO A 149 14.50 3.17 5.69
C PRO A 149 14.11 2.53 7.02
N PRO A 150 14.58 3.07 8.16
CA PRO A 150 14.10 2.65 9.47
C PRO A 150 12.57 2.73 9.56
N VAL A 151 11.96 1.68 10.10
CA VAL A 151 10.51 1.58 10.29
C VAL A 151 10.15 1.74 11.76
N TYR A 152 8.97 2.29 12.02
CA TYR A 152 8.48 2.53 13.37
C TYR A 152 7.07 1.94 13.50
N PRO A 153 6.95 0.68 13.97
CA PRO A 153 5.65 0.04 14.15
C PRO A 153 4.77 0.80 15.14
N ILE A 154 3.53 1.11 14.74
CA ILE A 154 2.54 1.69 15.65
C ILE A 154 1.88 0.56 16.46
N PRO A 155 1.91 0.59 17.80
CA PRO A 155 1.24 -0.40 18.62
C PRO A 155 -0.25 -0.54 18.28
N GLY A 156 -0.72 -1.78 18.10
CA GLY A 156 -2.14 -2.07 17.82
C GLY A 156 -2.61 -1.79 16.38
N GLU A 157 -1.72 -1.35 15.47
CA GLU A 157 -2.12 -0.93 14.12
C GLU A 157 -2.75 -2.06 13.29
N LYS A 158 -2.31 -3.31 13.47
CA LYS A 158 -2.92 -4.47 12.79
C LYS A 158 -4.43 -4.54 13.07
N LYS A 159 -4.82 -4.45 14.35
CA LYS A 159 -6.23 -4.48 14.78
C LYS A 159 -6.99 -3.26 14.26
N ARG A 160 -6.38 -2.07 14.29
CA ARG A 160 -6.98 -0.86 13.73
C ARG A 160 -7.22 -1.01 12.22
N GLN A 161 -6.24 -1.53 11.48
CA GLN A 161 -6.35 -1.76 10.04
C GLN A 161 -7.43 -2.79 9.71
N GLU A 162 -7.56 -3.88 10.46
CA GLU A 162 -8.64 -4.87 10.28
C GLU A 162 -10.03 -4.24 10.44
N VAL A 163 -10.19 -3.26 11.34
CA VAL A 163 -11.45 -2.55 11.58
C VAL A 163 -11.73 -1.47 10.52
N THR A 164 -10.71 -0.73 10.11
CA THR A 164 -10.85 0.46 9.25
C THR A 164 -10.62 0.20 7.77
N GLY A 165 -9.96 -0.92 7.44
CA GLY A 165 -9.45 -1.21 6.10
C GLY A 165 -8.17 -0.44 5.73
N MET A 166 -7.66 0.42 6.62
CA MET A 166 -6.54 1.33 6.34
C MET A 166 -5.43 1.21 7.39
N GLY A 167 -4.23 0.84 6.94
CA GLY A 167 -3.06 0.78 7.81
C GLY A 167 -2.24 2.07 7.75
N ARG A 168 -1.66 2.47 8.88
CA ARG A 168 -0.69 3.57 8.97
C ARG A 168 0.72 3.00 9.04
N GLN A 169 1.54 3.29 8.04
CA GLN A 169 2.94 2.92 8.00
C GLN A 169 3.82 4.14 8.30
N ILE A 170 4.78 4.05 9.23
CA ILE A 170 5.74 5.10 9.56
C ILE A 170 7.14 4.63 9.23
N THR A 171 7.84 5.41 8.42
CA THR A 171 9.27 5.23 8.12
C THR A 171 10.02 6.53 8.33
N ARG A 172 11.33 6.46 8.57
CA ARG A 172 12.18 7.66 8.53
C ARG A 172 12.20 8.19 7.10
N LEU A 173 12.12 9.51 6.93
CA LEU A 173 12.40 10.16 5.65
C LEU A 173 13.90 10.04 5.37
N ILE A 174 14.25 9.53 4.20
CA ILE A 174 15.63 9.49 3.71
C ILE A 174 15.81 10.64 2.73
N PRO A 175 16.60 11.68 3.08
CA PRO A 175 16.91 12.76 2.15
C PRO A 175 17.67 12.22 0.94
N GLY A 176 17.26 12.60 -0.25
CA GLY A 176 17.91 12.17 -1.48
C GLY A 176 17.18 12.67 -2.72
N VAL A 177 17.82 12.46 -3.86
CA VAL A 177 17.23 12.71 -5.19
C VAL A 177 16.88 11.39 -5.84
N MET A 178 15.76 11.37 -6.56
CA MET A 178 15.37 10.19 -7.34
C MET A 178 16.42 9.89 -8.40
N ALA A 179 16.88 8.65 -8.48
CA ALA A 179 17.89 8.26 -9.46
C ALA A 179 17.50 8.61 -10.91
N SER A 180 16.22 8.47 -11.24
CA SER A 180 15.68 8.80 -12.57
C SER A 180 15.89 10.26 -12.98
N SER A 181 15.99 11.20 -12.03
CA SER A 181 16.18 12.62 -12.34
C SER A 181 17.64 13.01 -12.57
N VAL A 182 18.59 12.19 -12.09
CA VAL A 182 20.03 12.49 -12.16
C VAL A 182 20.82 11.53 -13.05
N TYR A 183 20.36 10.29 -13.26
CA TYR A 183 21.10 9.23 -13.94
C TYR A 183 21.61 9.64 -15.33
N LEU A 184 20.79 10.34 -16.12
CA LEU A 184 21.16 10.82 -17.45
C LEU A 184 22.26 11.89 -17.43
N ARG A 185 22.48 12.57 -16.31
CA ARG A 185 23.49 13.62 -16.14
C ARG A 185 24.80 13.10 -15.55
N LEU A 186 24.80 11.88 -15.03
CA LEU A 186 26.00 11.23 -14.49
C LEU A 186 27.02 10.97 -15.61
N SER A 187 28.30 11.10 -15.27
CA SER A 187 29.42 10.64 -16.10
C SER A 187 29.37 9.12 -16.29
N HIS A 188 30.14 8.60 -17.26
CA HIS A 188 30.20 7.16 -17.51
C HIS A 188 30.66 6.37 -16.27
N GLU A 189 31.67 6.85 -15.56
CA GLU A 189 32.21 6.21 -14.36
C GLU A 189 31.20 6.17 -13.21
N GLU A 190 30.49 7.27 -12.97
CA GLU A 190 29.42 7.35 -11.97
C GLU A 190 28.27 6.40 -12.31
N ARG A 191 27.89 6.31 -13.59
CA ARG A 191 26.87 5.35 -14.06
C ARG A 191 27.29 3.91 -13.81
N LEU A 192 28.56 3.56 -14.07
CA LEU A 192 29.07 2.21 -13.80
C LEU A 192 29.00 1.88 -12.31
N THR A 193 29.39 2.82 -11.45
CA THR A 193 29.29 2.67 -9.99
C THR A 193 27.84 2.49 -9.56
N PHE A 194 26.92 3.29 -10.11
CA PHE A 194 25.50 3.22 -9.84
C PHE A 194 24.89 1.87 -10.26
N VAL A 195 25.18 1.40 -11.47
CA VAL A 195 24.69 0.10 -11.99
C VAL A 195 25.21 -1.06 -11.16
N ARG A 196 26.48 -1.03 -10.72
CA ARG A 196 27.05 -2.04 -9.82
C ARG A 196 26.33 -2.05 -8.47
N ALA A 197 26.08 -0.89 -7.88
CA ALA A 197 25.33 -0.78 -6.63
C ALA A 197 23.91 -1.33 -6.76
N MET A 198 23.20 -1.01 -7.86
CA MET A 198 21.88 -1.59 -8.14
C MET A 198 21.95 -3.12 -8.29
N ALA A 199 22.92 -3.64 -9.04
CA ALA A 199 23.06 -5.08 -9.25
C ALA A 199 23.30 -5.82 -7.92
N LEU A 200 24.11 -5.24 -7.02
CA LEU A 200 24.33 -5.76 -5.68
C LEU A 200 23.05 -5.71 -4.82
N ALA A 201 22.29 -4.62 -4.88
CA ALA A 201 21.01 -4.51 -4.17
C ALA A 201 20.00 -5.55 -4.66
N PHE A 202 19.86 -5.75 -5.97
CA PHE A 202 19.02 -6.81 -6.53
C PHE A 202 19.51 -8.19 -6.10
N GLN A 203 20.81 -8.47 -6.20
CA GLN A 203 21.39 -9.73 -5.76
C GLN A 203 21.07 -10.01 -4.28
N ALA A 204 21.10 -8.99 -3.42
CA ALA A 204 20.74 -9.14 -2.02
C ALA A 204 19.24 -9.47 -1.83
N CYS A 205 18.33 -8.85 -2.60
CA CYS A 205 16.92 -9.23 -2.62
C CYS A 205 16.72 -10.71 -2.99
N TRP A 206 17.44 -11.21 -3.99
CA TRP A 206 17.37 -12.62 -4.42
C TRP A 206 17.92 -13.61 -3.40
N ARG A 207 18.67 -13.15 -2.39
CA ARG A 207 19.19 -13.98 -1.30
C ARG A 207 18.26 -14.07 -0.10
N ILE A 208 17.17 -13.30 -0.07
CA ILE A 208 16.15 -13.42 0.97
C ILE A 208 15.57 -14.83 0.89
N GLN A 209 15.68 -15.60 1.97
CA GLN A 209 15.18 -16.98 2.01
C GLN A 209 13.65 -16.97 1.96
N LEU A 210 13.09 -17.48 0.87
CA LEU A 210 11.65 -17.68 0.71
C LEU A 210 11.24 -19.07 1.23
N PRO A 211 9.96 -19.30 1.55
CA PRO A 211 9.45 -20.64 1.87
C PRO A 211 9.81 -21.67 0.79
N GLU A 212 10.15 -22.90 1.19
CA GLU A 212 10.66 -23.95 0.28
C GLU A 212 9.68 -24.32 -0.84
N HIS A 213 8.39 -24.38 -0.50
CA HIS A 213 7.36 -24.41 -1.51
C HIS A 213 7.20 -22.99 -2.01
N HIS A 214 7.29 -22.80 -3.33
CA HIS A 214 7.16 -21.52 -4.00
C HIS A 214 5.74 -21.36 -4.59
N PRO A 215 4.66 -21.41 -3.78
CA PRO A 215 3.35 -21.11 -4.32
C PRO A 215 3.36 -19.65 -4.77
N ILE A 216 2.53 -19.38 -5.76
CA ILE A 216 2.26 -18.04 -6.24
C ILE A 216 1.36 -17.37 -5.21
N GLY A 217 1.56 -16.10 -4.90
CA GLY A 217 0.74 -15.38 -3.92
C GLY A 217 1.46 -14.18 -3.31
N GLU A 218 0.81 -13.56 -2.32
CA GLU A 218 1.39 -12.43 -1.60
C GLU A 218 2.41 -12.95 -0.57
N LEU A 219 3.64 -12.41 -0.60
CA LEU A 219 4.61 -12.67 0.46
C LEU A 219 4.16 -11.96 1.74
N ILE A 220 3.91 -12.75 2.79
CA ILE A 220 3.54 -12.26 4.11
C ILE A 220 4.68 -12.55 5.07
N ALA A 221 5.09 -11.52 5.81
CA ALA A 221 5.97 -11.65 6.96
C ALA A 221 5.13 -11.53 8.23
N ASP A 222 5.24 -12.49 9.13
CA ASP A 222 4.63 -12.43 10.46
C ASP A 222 5.73 -12.51 11.53
N GLU A 223 5.57 -11.78 12.63
CA GLU A 223 6.43 -11.93 13.81
C GLU A 223 5.77 -12.92 14.77
N ILE A 224 6.47 -14.02 15.04
CA ILE A 224 6.03 -15.11 15.91
C ILE A 224 7.16 -15.37 16.90
N ASP A 225 6.91 -15.15 18.19
CA ASP A 225 7.88 -15.35 19.27
C ASP A 225 9.23 -14.61 19.04
N GLY A 226 9.16 -13.40 18.47
CA GLY A 226 10.32 -12.57 18.15
C GLY A 226 11.09 -12.97 16.89
N TRP A 227 10.65 -14.01 16.21
CA TRP A 227 11.18 -14.45 14.91
C TRP A 227 10.28 -13.98 13.77
N ILE A 228 10.89 -13.57 12.67
CA ILE A 228 10.15 -13.17 11.48
C ILE A 228 10.05 -14.39 10.56
N VAL A 229 8.84 -14.87 10.35
CA VAL A 229 8.53 -16.01 9.50
C VAL A 229 7.90 -15.49 8.22
N LEU A 230 8.48 -15.88 7.09
CA LEU A 230 7.92 -15.63 5.77
C LEU A 230 6.98 -16.76 5.39
N ARG A 231 5.84 -16.42 4.80
CA ARG A 231 4.89 -17.36 4.20
C ARG A 231 4.26 -16.74 2.97
N ILE A 232 3.67 -17.57 2.13
CA ILE A 232 2.88 -17.10 0.99
C ILE A 232 1.40 -17.18 1.34
N GLY A 233 0.72 -16.04 1.27
CA GLY A 233 -0.72 -15.92 1.42
C GLY A 233 -1.44 -15.87 0.06
N PRO A 234 -2.79 -15.89 0.07
CA PRO A 234 -3.56 -15.59 -1.13
C PRO A 234 -3.28 -14.15 -1.60
N ASP A 235 -3.23 -13.93 -2.93
CA ASP A 235 -3.10 -12.57 -3.45
C ASP A 235 -4.39 -11.79 -3.16
N ARG A 236 -4.24 -10.61 -2.57
CA ARG A 236 -5.33 -9.72 -2.21
C ARG A 236 -5.68 -8.74 -3.32
N GLN A 237 -4.94 -8.74 -4.44
CA GLN A 237 -5.12 -7.82 -5.55
C GLN A 237 -5.74 -8.53 -6.77
N TYR A 238 -6.93 -8.07 -7.17
CA TYR A 238 -7.59 -8.42 -8.43
C TYR A 238 -7.75 -9.91 -8.77
N GLY A 239 -7.64 -10.80 -7.77
CA GLY A 239 -7.84 -12.24 -7.95
C GLY A 239 -6.82 -12.91 -8.85
N LEU A 240 -5.66 -12.27 -9.11
CA LEU A 240 -4.60 -12.81 -9.99
C LEU A 240 -3.58 -13.70 -9.26
N GLY A 241 -3.83 -13.99 -7.98
CA GLY A 241 -3.08 -14.96 -7.22
C GLY A 241 -3.88 -15.50 -6.03
N GLY A 242 -3.51 -16.68 -5.62
CA GLY A 242 -4.04 -17.45 -4.50
C GLY A 242 -2.96 -18.48 -4.20
N PRO A 243 -3.05 -19.30 -3.14
CA PRO A 243 -2.00 -20.26 -2.78
C PRO A 243 -1.90 -21.40 -3.81
N PHE A 244 -1.52 -21.07 -5.04
CA PHE A 244 -1.45 -21.96 -6.18
C PHE A 244 -0.02 -22.41 -6.33
N THR A 245 0.15 -23.72 -6.51
CA THR A 245 1.44 -24.35 -6.74
C THR A 245 2.08 -23.97 -8.08
N SER A 246 1.31 -23.41 -9.02
CA SER A 246 1.80 -22.99 -10.34
C SER A 246 0.87 -21.97 -11.03
N VAL A 247 1.39 -21.27 -12.05
CA VAL A 247 0.60 -20.37 -12.92
C VAL A 247 -0.52 -21.15 -13.61
N ARG A 248 -0.28 -22.41 -13.97
CA ARG A 248 -1.27 -23.29 -14.61
C ARG A 248 -2.46 -23.55 -13.68
N ASP A 249 -2.20 -23.85 -12.41
CA ASP A 249 -3.26 -24.14 -11.44
C ASP A 249 -4.08 -22.89 -11.13
N TYR A 250 -3.41 -21.74 -11.04
CA TYR A 250 -4.04 -20.43 -10.98
C TYR A 250 -4.99 -20.19 -12.17
N LEU A 251 -4.51 -20.30 -13.41
CA LEU A 251 -5.31 -20.06 -14.60
C LEU A 251 -6.51 -21.02 -14.69
N ARG A 252 -6.33 -22.27 -14.30
CA ARG A 252 -7.42 -23.26 -14.26
C ARG A 252 -8.51 -22.85 -13.25
N ALA A 253 -8.12 -22.40 -12.06
CA ALA A 253 -9.06 -21.94 -11.05
C ALA A 253 -9.78 -20.67 -11.50
N TYR A 254 -9.06 -19.73 -12.10
CA TYR A 254 -9.62 -18.49 -12.65
C TYR A 254 -10.69 -18.78 -13.72
N ILE A 255 -10.38 -19.60 -14.74
CA ILE A 255 -11.33 -19.97 -15.81
C ILE A 255 -12.59 -20.60 -15.22
N ARG A 256 -12.45 -21.53 -14.26
CA ARG A 256 -13.61 -22.16 -13.60
C ARG A 256 -14.46 -21.14 -12.85
N SER A 257 -13.83 -20.22 -12.12
CA SER A 257 -14.55 -19.16 -11.40
C SER A 257 -15.28 -18.24 -12.37
N SER A 258 -14.67 -17.87 -13.50
CA SER A 258 -15.30 -17.04 -14.52
C SER A 258 -16.48 -17.74 -15.18
N LEU A 259 -16.38 -19.05 -15.47
CA LEU A 259 -17.48 -19.82 -16.04
C LEU A 259 -18.69 -19.89 -15.09
N ILE A 260 -18.47 -20.17 -13.80
CA ILE A 260 -19.53 -20.16 -12.78
C ILE A 260 -20.21 -18.80 -12.69
N ALA A 261 -19.44 -17.71 -12.78
CA ALA A 261 -19.99 -16.36 -12.75
C ALA A 261 -20.88 -16.03 -13.96
N LEU A 262 -20.69 -16.71 -15.09
CA LEU A 262 -21.46 -16.57 -16.33
C LEU A 262 -22.71 -17.47 -16.38
N GLU A 263 -22.92 -18.36 -15.41
CA GLU A 263 -24.12 -19.22 -15.32
C GLU A 263 -25.34 -18.50 -14.73
N LYS A 264 -25.32 -17.15 -14.70
CA LYS A 264 -26.43 -16.27 -14.34
C LYS A 264 -26.88 -15.47 -15.55
#